data_AF-A0AAN7UZV9-F1
#
_entry.id   AF-A0AAN7UZV9-F1
#
_cell.length_a   1.000
_cell.length_b   1.000
_cell.length_c   1.000
_cell.angle_alpha   90.00
_cell.angle_beta   90.00
_cell.angle_gamma   90.00
#
_symmetry.space_group_name_H-M   'P 1'
#
loop_
_entity.id
_entity.type
_entity.pdbx_description
1 polymer ?
#
loop_
_entity_poly.entity_id
_entity_poly.type
_entity_poly.pdbx_seq_one_letter_code
_entity_poly.pdbx_strand_id
1 'polypeptide(L)'
;MGPKRQSAVIYCEGSPTWNPDAYLADAQLHARAETHLAKDDLKSAIAASFSLRGSDSYVYHAIVAVTLPQVQHIVSLGGAHGLHSWYFGEPQPRADADPSNTEQTPSATTPEPKPPSSSLPQVPPILPPPPQPDIEAYLTIFNPANSASTALKNYTSNAKRGSLRHEIGSYLSSKRYIHPNLNLSIPRIKPSSPKPAPPNPYLTFLSWAIRNLEWAGPSPSSARGGRPSSHHVLPILMHHFGCVCPTHEALEILRAVAGGREIIDMGSGNGYWTRMLRDYHAFRAPSSNKTKAPSPIPLVTPVDSAQSSWRTTWVSDTLTADGVTYLRETRSGAKDAVLLLVYPIVGGGVAGGSEGGFTRGMLDAYDGDTVAVVGTQNHNGYTGFRDMTMDEFMEREYGDEWVKVAQVPLPSFPGKDEALYVFQRGPRAPLPVEENQTKPPNSIGQSREENT
;
A
#
# COMPACT_ATOMS: atom_id res chain seq x y z
N MET A 1 -39.02 -23.12 -18.36
CA MET A 1 -37.99 -22.98 -17.31
C MET A 1 -38.39 -21.81 -16.44
N GLY A 2 -38.77 -22.04 -15.18
CA GLY A 2 -39.07 -20.94 -14.27
C GLY A 2 -37.82 -20.12 -13.98
N PRO A 3 -37.93 -18.82 -13.70
CA PRO A 3 -36.77 -18.00 -13.35
C PRO A 3 -36.11 -18.61 -12.10
N LYS A 4 -34.84 -19.02 -12.22
CA LYS A 4 -34.02 -19.38 -11.06
C LYS A 4 -34.03 -18.15 -10.15
N ARG A 5 -34.57 -18.28 -8.94
CA ARG A 5 -34.38 -17.26 -7.89
C ARG A 5 -32.88 -17.10 -7.72
N GLN A 6 -32.34 -15.95 -8.10
CA GLN A 6 -31.00 -15.57 -7.69
C GLN A 6 -30.99 -15.57 -6.17
N SER A 7 -30.10 -16.35 -5.57
CA SER A 7 -29.87 -16.31 -4.13
C SER A 7 -29.46 -14.89 -3.75
N ALA A 8 -30.02 -14.37 -2.65
CA ALA A 8 -29.61 -13.07 -2.14
C ALA A 8 -28.10 -13.07 -1.86
N VAL A 9 -27.40 -12.04 -2.32
CA VAL A 9 -25.97 -11.88 -2.10
C VAL A 9 -25.72 -11.65 -0.61
N ILE A 10 -24.82 -12.42 -0.03
CA ILE A 10 -24.37 -12.24 1.36
C ILE A 10 -23.09 -11.42 1.31
N TYR A 11 -23.17 -10.15 1.68
CA TYR A 11 -22.02 -9.25 1.69
C TYR A 11 -21.14 -9.38 2.93
N CYS A 12 -21.68 -9.91 4.04
CA CYS A 12 -20.89 -10.16 5.24
C CYS A 12 -21.33 -11.46 5.89
N GLU A 13 -20.39 -12.41 6.02
CA GLU A 13 -20.65 -13.66 6.73
C GLU A 13 -21.05 -13.36 8.18
N GLY A 14 -21.95 -14.14 8.78
CA GLY A 14 -22.47 -13.87 10.13
C GLY A 14 -23.38 -12.65 10.27
N SER A 15 -23.53 -11.83 9.20
CA SER A 15 -24.37 -10.64 9.16
C SER A 15 -25.11 -10.54 7.81
N PRO A 16 -26.09 -11.42 7.55
CA PRO A 16 -26.73 -11.56 6.23
C PRO A 16 -27.56 -10.34 5.81
N THR A 17 -27.86 -9.42 6.74
CA THR A 17 -28.58 -8.18 6.47
C THR A 17 -27.66 -6.99 6.24
N TRP A 18 -26.35 -7.14 6.42
CA TRP A 18 -25.40 -6.07 6.14
C TRP A 18 -25.28 -5.85 4.63
N ASN A 19 -25.27 -4.57 4.24
CA ASN A 19 -25.17 -4.16 2.85
C ASN A 19 -24.23 -2.93 2.77
N PRO A 20 -23.27 -2.92 1.83
CA PRO A 20 -22.27 -1.87 1.74
C PRO A 20 -22.86 -0.50 1.37
N ASP A 21 -23.92 -0.45 0.56
CA ASP A 21 -24.57 0.81 0.18
C ASP A 21 -25.30 1.45 1.37
N ALA A 22 -26.04 0.64 2.12
CA ALA A 22 -26.71 1.08 3.34
C ALA A 22 -25.69 1.54 4.40
N TYR A 23 -24.58 0.82 4.56
CA TYR A 23 -23.50 1.20 5.47
C TYR A 23 -22.90 2.56 5.09
N LEU A 24 -22.48 2.72 3.83
CA LEU A 24 -21.81 3.95 3.37
C LEU A 24 -22.73 5.18 3.39
N ALA A 25 -24.05 4.99 3.28
CA ALA A 25 -25.04 6.05 3.40
C ALA A 25 -25.34 6.45 4.87
N ASP A 26 -25.02 5.61 5.86
CA ASP A 26 -25.35 5.83 7.27
C ASP A 26 -24.24 6.58 8.02
N ALA A 27 -24.27 7.91 7.90
CA ALA A 27 -23.34 8.79 8.61
C ALA A 27 -23.42 8.67 10.15
N GLN A 28 -24.59 8.29 10.71
CA GLN A 28 -24.72 8.11 12.15
C GLN A 28 -24.01 6.83 12.60
N LEU A 29 -24.09 5.76 11.80
CA LEU A 29 -23.35 4.53 12.08
C LEU A 29 -21.84 4.75 12.02
N HIS A 30 -21.35 5.52 11.04
CA HIS A 30 -19.94 5.92 11.01
C HIS A 30 -19.53 6.70 12.27
N ALA A 31 -20.33 7.68 12.70
CA ALA A 31 -20.05 8.44 13.92
C ALA A 31 -20.07 7.57 15.19
N ARG A 32 -20.96 6.57 15.27
CA ARG A 32 -20.96 5.57 16.36
C ARG A 32 -19.69 4.73 16.35
N ALA A 33 -19.26 4.23 15.19
CA ALA A 33 -18.02 3.47 15.07
C ALA A 33 -16.80 4.30 15.50
N GLU A 34 -16.71 5.56 15.06
CA GLU A 34 -15.66 6.50 15.48
C GLU A 34 -15.67 6.76 16.98
N THR A 35 -16.86 6.83 17.61
CA THR A 35 -16.99 6.98 19.06
C THR A 35 -16.42 5.78 19.82
N HIS A 36 -16.56 4.57 19.27
CA HIS A 36 -15.94 3.37 19.85
C HIS A 36 -14.42 3.36 19.64
N LEU A 37 -13.95 3.72 18.43
CA LEU A 37 -12.52 3.83 18.13
C LEU A 37 -11.83 4.86 19.02
N ALA A 38 -12.48 6.00 19.33
CA ALA A 38 -11.95 7.02 20.25
C ALA A 38 -11.75 6.51 21.69
N LYS A 39 -12.30 5.34 22.04
CA LYS A 39 -12.15 4.66 23.33
C LYS A 39 -11.30 3.39 23.23
N ASP A 40 -10.63 3.19 22.10
CA ASP A 40 -9.86 1.98 21.75
C ASP A 40 -10.68 0.68 21.81
N ASP A 41 -11.99 0.79 21.59
CA ASP A 41 -12.94 -0.32 21.51
C ASP A 41 -13.14 -0.75 20.05
N LEU A 42 -12.10 -1.34 19.48
CA LEU A 42 -12.11 -1.89 18.12
C LEU A 42 -13.22 -2.93 17.93
N LYS A 43 -13.46 -3.78 18.92
CA LYS A 43 -14.50 -4.82 18.87
C LYS A 43 -15.86 -4.21 18.61
N SER A 44 -16.27 -3.23 19.41
CA SER A 44 -17.58 -2.60 19.23
C SER A 44 -17.64 -1.76 17.95
N ALA A 45 -16.54 -1.12 17.55
CA ALA A 45 -16.48 -0.39 16.28
C ALA A 45 -16.71 -1.30 15.05
N ILE A 46 -16.06 -2.46 15.02
CA ILE A 46 -16.24 -3.48 13.97
C ILE A 46 -17.64 -4.08 14.03
N ALA A 47 -18.10 -4.46 15.23
CA ALA A 47 -19.43 -5.05 15.39
C ALA A 47 -20.55 -4.11 14.95
N ALA A 48 -20.45 -2.82 15.30
CA ALA A 48 -21.37 -1.80 14.83
C ALA A 48 -21.30 -1.66 13.30
N SER A 49 -20.11 -1.50 12.74
CA SER A 49 -19.93 -1.21 11.30
C SER A 49 -20.45 -2.33 10.40
N PHE A 50 -20.28 -3.59 10.81
CA PHE A 50 -20.65 -4.77 10.04
C PHE A 50 -21.90 -5.49 10.55
N SER A 51 -22.63 -4.86 11.48
CA SER A 51 -23.82 -5.42 12.12
C SER A 51 -23.59 -6.82 12.70
N LEU A 52 -22.40 -7.07 13.27
CA LEU A 52 -22.03 -8.37 13.82
C LEU A 52 -22.73 -8.61 15.15
N ARG A 53 -22.97 -9.88 15.46
CA ARG A 53 -23.55 -10.30 16.75
C ARG A 53 -22.50 -10.19 17.85
N GLY A 54 -22.93 -9.90 19.08
CA GLY A 54 -22.02 -9.82 20.23
C GLY A 54 -21.27 -11.12 20.55
N SER A 55 -21.84 -12.27 20.14
CA SER A 55 -21.27 -13.62 20.27
C SER A 55 -20.56 -14.11 19.00
N ASP A 56 -20.15 -13.20 18.11
CA ASP A 56 -19.43 -13.58 16.89
C ASP A 56 -18.14 -14.34 17.21
N SER A 57 -17.96 -15.48 16.54
CA SER A 57 -16.85 -16.42 16.74
C SER A 57 -16.04 -16.63 15.46
N TYR A 58 -16.24 -15.76 14.46
CA TYR A 58 -15.50 -15.83 13.22
C TYR A 58 -14.00 -15.73 13.48
N VAL A 59 -13.24 -16.62 12.82
CA VAL A 59 -11.78 -16.63 12.87
C VAL A 59 -11.28 -15.92 11.62
N TYR A 60 -10.58 -14.81 11.86
CA TYR A 60 -9.96 -13.99 10.84
C TYR A 60 -8.57 -14.54 10.54
N HIS A 61 -8.29 -14.75 9.25
CA HIS A 61 -7.05 -15.35 8.78
C HIS A 61 -6.27 -14.34 7.93
N ALA A 62 -5.02 -14.09 8.33
CA ALA A 62 -4.05 -13.50 7.42
C ALA A 62 -2.68 -14.10 7.76
N ILE A 63 -1.88 -13.33 8.48
CA ILE A 63 -0.54 -13.72 8.94
C ILE A 63 -0.61 -14.57 10.22
N VAL A 64 -1.75 -14.47 10.92
CA VAL A 64 -2.14 -15.18 12.13
C VAL A 64 -3.65 -15.45 12.05
N ALA A 65 -4.13 -16.41 12.83
CA ALA A 65 -5.55 -16.70 13.00
C ALA A 65 -6.04 -16.13 14.34
N VAL A 66 -7.03 -15.25 14.30
CA VAL A 66 -7.53 -14.53 15.50
C VAL A 66 -9.03 -14.34 15.45
N THR A 67 -9.66 -14.20 16.61
CA THR A 67 -11.04 -13.75 16.76
C THR A 67 -11.09 -12.28 17.17
N LEU A 68 -12.21 -11.60 16.91
CA LEU A 68 -12.36 -10.19 17.28
C LEU A 68 -12.16 -9.93 18.80
N PRO A 69 -12.66 -10.77 19.74
CA PRO A 69 -12.36 -10.61 21.16
C PRO A 69 -10.87 -10.78 21.52
N GLN A 70 -10.16 -11.71 20.87
CA GLN A 70 -8.72 -11.88 21.09
C GLN A 70 -7.95 -10.64 20.66
N VAL A 71 -8.29 -10.07 19.50
CA VAL A 71 -7.64 -8.83 19.02
C VAL A 71 -7.94 -7.66 19.95
N GLN A 72 -9.17 -7.51 20.45
CA GLN A 72 -9.49 -6.47 21.43
C GLN A 72 -8.68 -6.62 22.73
N HIS A 73 -8.48 -7.85 23.20
CA HIS A 73 -7.60 -8.10 24.35
C HIS A 73 -6.17 -7.65 24.04
N ILE A 74 -5.63 -7.99 22.88
CA ILE A 74 -4.28 -7.56 22.47
C ILE A 74 -4.17 -6.03 22.37
N VAL A 75 -5.18 -5.35 21.81
CA VAL A 75 -5.24 -3.87 21.79
C VAL A 75 -5.18 -3.30 23.22
N SER A 76 -5.84 -3.92 24.19
CA SER A 76 -5.82 -3.46 25.59
C SER A 76 -4.46 -3.63 26.28
N LEU A 77 -3.53 -4.43 25.71
CA LEU A 77 -2.17 -4.57 26.22
C LEU A 77 -1.25 -3.41 25.79
N GLY A 78 -1.66 -2.62 24.78
CA GLY A 78 -0.84 -1.54 24.21
C GLY A 78 0.56 -2.04 23.81
N GLY A 79 1.59 -1.25 24.10
CA GLY A 79 2.98 -1.57 23.76
C GLY A 79 3.62 -2.71 24.57
N ALA A 80 2.90 -3.36 25.50
CA ALA A 80 3.42 -4.46 26.30
C ALA A 80 3.96 -5.60 25.40
N HIS A 81 4.95 -6.34 25.90
CA HIS A 81 5.61 -7.43 25.16
C HIS A 81 6.18 -7.00 23.79
N GLY A 82 6.45 -5.71 23.62
CA GLY A 82 6.97 -5.15 22.39
C GLY A 82 5.96 -5.18 21.24
N LEU A 83 4.65 -5.21 21.52
CA LEU A 83 3.61 -5.20 20.48
C LEU A 83 3.67 -3.94 19.59
N HIS A 84 4.25 -2.85 20.09
CA HIS A 84 4.46 -1.58 19.36
C HIS A 84 5.93 -1.30 19.02
N SER A 85 6.82 -2.29 19.15
CA SER A 85 8.24 -2.15 18.81
C SER A 85 8.44 -2.15 17.29
N TRP A 86 8.16 -1.00 16.66
CA TRP A 86 8.21 -0.84 15.21
C TRP A 86 9.56 -0.35 14.70
N TYR A 87 10.29 0.42 15.50
CA TYR A 87 11.49 1.12 15.05
C TYR A 87 12.71 0.62 15.80
N PHE A 88 13.81 0.40 15.07
CA PHE A 88 15.04 -0.17 15.60
C PHE A 88 16.23 0.69 15.19
N GLY A 89 17.17 0.88 16.11
CA GLY A 89 18.41 1.62 15.88
C GLY A 89 19.43 0.81 15.08
N GLU A 90 20.61 1.39 14.87
CA GLU A 90 21.71 0.66 14.23
C GLU A 90 22.20 -0.49 15.13
N PRO A 91 22.61 -1.63 14.56
CA PRO A 91 23.34 -2.66 15.30
C PRO A 91 24.61 -2.06 15.89
N GLN A 92 24.92 -2.34 17.15
CA GLN A 92 26.17 -1.87 17.74
C GLN A 92 27.37 -2.66 17.15
N PRO A 93 28.48 -1.99 16.78
CA PRO A 93 29.73 -2.66 16.43
C PRO A 93 30.23 -3.49 17.61
N ARG A 94 30.80 -4.68 17.35
CA ARG A 94 31.44 -5.49 18.41
C ARG A 94 32.59 -4.70 19.05
N ALA A 95 32.62 -4.65 20.37
CA ALA A 95 33.75 -4.11 21.13
C ALA A 95 35.04 -4.96 20.99
N ASP A 96 34.93 -6.19 20.47
CA ASP A 96 36.04 -7.15 20.40
C ASP A 96 36.79 -7.15 19.06
N ALA A 97 36.47 -6.24 18.13
CA ALA A 97 37.29 -6.03 16.94
C ALA A 97 38.49 -5.13 17.30
N ASP A 98 39.35 -5.63 18.17
CA ASP A 98 40.67 -5.04 18.42
C ASP A 98 41.54 -5.27 17.17
N PRO A 99 41.95 -4.21 16.43
CA PRO A 99 42.83 -4.36 15.29
C PRO A 99 44.28 -4.69 15.68
N SER A 100 44.60 -4.80 16.97
CA SER A 100 45.98 -4.89 17.44
C SER A 100 46.59 -6.29 17.50
N ASN A 101 45.86 -7.36 17.15
CA ASN A 101 46.45 -8.70 17.15
C ASN A 101 46.90 -9.14 15.75
N THR A 102 47.82 -8.36 15.17
CA THR A 102 48.67 -8.83 14.07
C THR A 102 50.03 -9.14 14.66
N GLU A 103 50.54 -10.34 14.37
CA GLU A 103 51.83 -10.92 14.81
C GLU A 103 51.86 -11.60 16.20
N GLN A 104 51.42 -12.87 16.23
CA GLN A 104 52.11 -13.87 17.02
C GLN A 104 52.44 -15.11 16.16
N THR A 105 53.75 -15.36 16.09
CA THR A 105 54.47 -16.47 15.45
C THR A 105 53.99 -17.84 15.95
N PRO A 106 54.00 -18.91 15.14
CA PRO A 106 53.43 -20.19 15.55
C PRO A 106 54.37 -20.92 16.52
N SER A 107 53.89 -21.17 17.75
CA SER A 107 54.48 -22.16 18.66
C SER A 107 53.57 -23.38 18.73
N ALA A 108 54.14 -24.54 18.41
CA ALA A 108 53.48 -25.81 18.37
C ALA A 108 53.09 -26.28 19.77
N THR A 109 51.79 -26.38 20.05
CA THR A 109 51.25 -27.30 21.06
C THR A 109 49.80 -27.63 20.73
N THR A 110 49.47 -28.90 20.93
CA THR A 110 48.28 -29.68 20.54
C THR A 110 46.93 -28.97 20.75
N PRO A 111 45.96 -29.09 19.81
CA PRO A 111 44.67 -28.42 19.92
C PRO A 111 43.68 -29.21 20.79
N GLU A 112 43.17 -28.57 21.83
CA GLU A 112 41.95 -28.99 22.51
C GLU A 112 40.74 -28.34 21.79
N PRO A 113 39.70 -29.10 21.40
CA PRO A 113 38.60 -28.54 20.62
C PRO A 113 37.73 -27.65 21.51
N LYS A 114 37.92 -26.34 21.44
CA LYS A 114 36.92 -25.39 21.94
C LYS A 114 35.62 -25.59 21.15
N PRO A 115 34.46 -25.68 21.82
CA PRO A 115 33.18 -25.78 21.13
C PRO A 115 32.98 -24.51 20.28
N PRO A 116 32.32 -24.62 19.12
CA PRO A 116 32.05 -23.46 18.28
C PRO A 116 31.25 -22.46 19.12
N SER A 117 31.80 -21.26 19.31
CA SER A 117 31.06 -20.16 19.90
C SER A 117 29.86 -19.88 18.99
N SER A 118 28.68 -20.31 19.43
CA SER A 118 27.41 -20.01 18.77
C SER A 118 27.17 -18.51 18.91
N SER A 119 27.75 -17.73 18.00
CA SER A 119 27.58 -16.30 17.96
C SER A 119 26.21 -15.97 17.37
N LEU A 120 25.21 -15.90 18.25
CA LEU A 120 23.88 -15.40 17.88
C LEU A 120 24.02 -13.94 17.38
N PRO A 121 23.30 -13.56 16.32
CA PRO A 121 23.26 -12.17 15.85
C PRO A 121 22.76 -11.25 16.96
N GLN A 122 23.42 -10.09 17.18
CA GLN A 122 22.92 -9.10 18.13
C GLN A 122 21.61 -8.49 17.62
N VAL A 123 20.59 -8.47 18.47
CA VAL A 123 19.29 -7.85 18.17
C VAL A 123 19.47 -6.32 18.20
N PRO A 124 19.09 -5.59 17.13
CA PRO A 124 19.16 -4.13 17.12
C PRO A 124 18.36 -3.51 18.28
N PRO A 125 18.83 -2.39 18.88
CA PRO A 125 18.12 -1.75 19.99
C PRO A 125 16.77 -1.19 19.52
N ILE A 126 15.72 -1.42 20.32
CA ILE A 126 14.37 -0.86 20.06
C ILE A 126 14.40 0.65 20.33
N LEU A 127 13.91 1.44 19.37
CA LEU A 127 13.73 2.87 19.52
C LEU A 127 12.39 3.18 20.21
N PRO A 128 12.28 4.31 20.94
CA PRO A 128 11.01 4.73 21.52
C PRO A 128 9.96 4.98 20.42
N PRO A 129 8.67 4.80 20.73
CA PRO A 129 7.60 5.12 19.80
C PRO A 129 7.63 6.61 19.41
N PRO A 130 7.21 6.94 18.18
CA PRO A 130 7.08 8.33 17.74
C PRO A 130 6.04 9.07 18.59
N PRO A 131 6.25 10.37 18.87
CA PRO A 131 5.28 11.15 19.63
C PRO A 131 4.00 11.38 18.81
N GLN A 132 2.84 11.52 19.48
CA GLN A 132 1.53 11.68 18.82
C GLN A 132 1.49 12.77 17.73
N PRO A 133 2.11 13.97 17.89
CA PRO A 133 2.11 14.97 16.83
C PRO A 133 2.78 14.52 15.53
N ASP A 134 3.77 13.61 15.60
CA ASP A 134 4.43 13.06 14.42
C ASP A 134 3.54 12.02 13.74
N ILE A 135 2.76 11.26 14.50
CA ILE A 135 1.75 10.33 13.97
C ILE A 135 0.64 11.11 13.24
N GLU A 136 0.11 12.17 13.85
CA GLU A 136 -0.90 13.01 13.19
C GLU A 136 -0.34 13.66 11.92
N ALA A 137 0.91 14.15 11.98
CA ALA A 137 1.58 14.73 10.83
C ALA A 137 1.71 13.71 9.68
N TYR A 138 2.01 12.44 9.97
CA TYR A 138 2.05 11.37 8.96
C TYR A 138 0.68 11.13 8.34
N LEU A 139 -0.38 11.05 9.15
CA LEU A 139 -1.75 10.86 8.68
C LEU A 139 -2.22 12.02 7.77
N THR A 140 -1.68 13.24 7.94
CA THR A 140 -2.02 14.36 7.04
C THR A 140 -1.61 14.16 5.59
N ILE A 141 -0.64 13.27 5.31
CA ILE A 141 -0.18 12.94 3.95
C ILE A 141 -1.33 12.31 3.14
N PHE A 142 -2.17 11.50 3.79
CA PHE A 142 -3.24 10.74 3.15
C PHE A 142 -4.61 11.41 3.26
N ASN A 143 -4.69 12.58 3.89
CA ASN A 143 -5.94 13.31 4.03
C ASN A 143 -6.36 13.92 2.67
N PRO A 144 -7.57 13.64 2.16
CA PRO A 144 -8.06 14.17 0.87
C PRO A 144 -8.12 15.70 0.78
N ALA A 145 -8.19 16.39 1.93
CA ALA A 145 -8.19 17.85 1.98
C ALA A 145 -6.80 18.48 1.76
N ASN A 146 -5.75 17.67 1.82
CA ASN A 146 -4.37 18.10 1.65
C ASN A 146 -3.82 17.70 0.27
N SER A 147 -2.82 18.46 -0.18
CA SER A 147 -1.96 17.99 -1.27
C SER A 147 -0.95 17.03 -0.65
N ALA A 148 -0.96 15.75 -1.03
CA ALA A 148 -0.06 14.74 -0.47
C ALA A 148 1.42 15.12 -0.66
N SER A 149 1.79 15.68 -1.82
CA SER A 149 3.16 16.16 -2.08
C SER A 149 3.57 17.28 -1.13
N THR A 150 2.68 18.24 -0.87
CA THR A 150 2.92 19.36 0.05
C THR A 150 2.94 18.88 1.50
N ALA A 151 2.01 18.00 1.88
CA ALA A 151 1.95 17.42 3.21
C ALA A 151 3.22 16.60 3.51
N LEU A 152 3.68 15.77 2.57
CA LEU A 152 4.94 15.03 2.70
C LEU A 152 6.15 15.96 2.79
N LYS A 153 6.23 17.01 1.96
CA LYS A 153 7.29 18.01 2.06
C LYS A 153 7.33 18.65 3.44
N ASN A 154 6.17 19.07 3.96
CA ASN A 154 6.05 19.68 5.29
C ASN A 154 6.33 18.69 6.43
N TYR A 155 5.94 17.42 6.24
CA TYR A 155 6.24 16.34 7.17
C TYR A 155 7.75 16.22 7.37
N THR A 156 8.52 16.24 6.28
CA THR A 156 9.99 16.17 6.30
C THR A 156 10.66 17.46 6.77
N SER A 157 10.24 18.63 6.25
CA SER A 157 10.91 19.91 6.49
C SER A 157 10.74 20.44 7.91
N ASN A 158 9.61 20.13 8.54
CA ASN A 158 9.31 20.58 9.91
C ASN A 158 9.87 19.62 10.97
N ALA A 159 10.49 18.51 10.56
CA ALA A 159 11.08 17.54 11.46
C ALA A 159 12.46 17.99 11.94
N LYS A 160 12.78 17.72 13.21
CA LYS A 160 14.15 17.90 13.72
C LYS A 160 15.09 16.96 12.96
N ARG A 161 16.23 17.46 12.47
CA ARG A 161 17.25 16.63 11.83
C ARG A 161 17.67 15.49 12.77
N GLY A 162 17.74 14.27 12.25
CA GLY A 162 18.05 13.06 13.02
C GLY A 162 16.88 12.50 13.84
N SER A 163 15.68 13.10 13.79
CA SER A 163 14.48 12.49 14.37
C SER A 163 13.92 11.39 13.47
N LEU A 164 13.16 10.48 14.06
CA LEU A 164 12.47 9.42 13.33
C LEU A 164 11.52 9.98 12.25
N ARG A 165 10.79 11.06 12.54
CA ARG A 165 9.97 11.76 11.56
C ARG A 165 10.77 12.24 10.34
N HIS A 166 11.98 12.76 10.56
CA HIS A 166 12.83 13.20 9.46
C HIS A 166 13.32 12.03 8.61
N GLU A 167 13.62 10.89 9.23
CA GLU A 167 13.99 9.64 8.55
C GLU A 167 12.83 9.12 7.69
N ILE A 168 11.63 9.00 8.27
CA ILE A 168 10.42 8.57 7.58
C ILE A 168 10.10 9.51 6.41
N GLY A 169 10.12 10.82 6.66
CA GLY A 169 9.81 11.83 5.64
C GLY A 169 10.79 11.79 4.48
N SER A 170 12.09 11.65 4.78
CA SER A 170 13.14 11.51 3.76
C SER A 170 12.98 10.21 2.96
N TYR A 171 12.69 9.10 3.64
CA TYR A 171 12.43 7.80 3.01
C TYR A 171 11.26 7.88 2.03
N LEU A 172 10.09 8.32 2.49
CA LEU A 172 8.90 8.46 1.65
C LEU A 172 9.11 9.45 0.50
N SER A 173 9.83 10.54 0.73
CA SER A 173 10.16 11.51 -0.31
C SER A 173 11.06 10.92 -1.39
N SER A 174 11.99 10.02 -1.02
CA SER A 174 12.88 9.34 -1.96
C SER A 174 12.16 8.32 -2.84
N LYS A 175 11.07 7.74 -2.35
CA LYS A 175 10.25 6.75 -3.09
C LYS A 175 9.16 7.41 -3.93
N ARG A 176 8.64 8.56 -3.50
CA ARG A 176 7.57 9.25 -4.22
C ARG A 176 8.07 9.78 -5.57
N TYR A 177 7.43 9.34 -6.64
CA TYR A 177 7.76 9.71 -8.02
C TYR A 177 6.50 9.97 -8.83
N ILE A 178 6.49 11.04 -9.62
CA ILE A 178 5.48 11.29 -10.67
C ILE A 178 6.27 11.76 -11.89
N HIS A 179 6.13 11.07 -13.01
CA HIS A 179 6.86 11.41 -14.22
C HIS A 179 6.49 12.84 -14.68
N PRO A 180 7.47 13.73 -14.95
CA PRO A 180 7.20 15.13 -15.29
C PRO A 180 6.22 15.31 -16.46
N ASN A 181 6.35 14.47 -17.49
CA ASN A 181 5.49 14.52 -18.69
C ASN A 181 4.07 13.96 -18.47
N LEU A 182 3.75 13.37 -17.32
CA LEU A 182 2.39 12.89 -17.02
C LEU A 182 1.39 14.06 -16.85
N ASN A 183 1.89 15.28 -16.57
CA ASN A 183 1.10 16.50 -16.38
C ASN A 183 -0.12 16.29 -15.45
N LEU A 184 0.06 15.48 -14.41
CA LEU A 184 -1.02 15.06 -13.52
C LEU A 184 -1.35 16.15 -12.50
N SER A 185 -2.60 16.62 -12.51
CA SER A 185 -3.15 17.50 -11.47
C SER A 185 -4.03 16.70 -10.52
N ILE A 186 -3.69 16.71 -9.23
CA ILE A 186 -4.43 16.02 -8.17
C ILE A 186 -5.14 17.07 -7.31
N PRO A 187 -6.42 17.39 -7.57
CA PRO A 187 -7.10 18.45 -6.85
C PRO A 187 -7.53 17.97 -5.46
N ARG A 188 -7.23 18.80 -4.45
CA ARG A 188 -7.69 18.64 -3.07
C ARG A 188 -9.21 18.62 -2.98
N ILE A 189 -9.75 17.87 -2.03
CA ILE A 189 -11.19 17.90 -1.70
C ILE A 189 -11.44 18.95 -0.63
N LYS A 190 -12.26 19.95 -0.97
CA LYS A 190 -12.65 20.98 0.00
C LYS A 190 -13.64 20.39 1.00
N PRO A 191 -13.45 20.55 2.33
CA PRO A 191 -14.40 20.08 3.33
C PRO A 191 -15.81 20.66 3.17
N SER A 192 -15.90 21.90 2.66
CA SER A 192 -17.16 22.61 2.40
C SER A 192 -17.74 22.35 1.00
N SER A 193 -17.26 21.32 0.29
CA SER A 193 -17.76 20.99 -1.04
C SER A 193 -19.24 20.57 -0.98
N PRO A 194 -20.11 21.09 -1.88
CA PRO A 194 -21.52 20.67 -1.93
C PRO A 194 -21.68 19.21 -2.35
N LYS A 195 -20.66 18.63 -3.00
CA LYS A 195 -20.53 17.20 -3.24
C LYS A 195 -19.44 16.67 -2.31
N PRO A 196 -19.77 15.98 -1.20
CA PRO A 196 -18.77 15.40 -0.32
C PRO A 196 -18.02 14.26 -1.03
N ALA A 197 -16.79 13.98 -0.58
CA ALA A 197 -16.07 12.80 -1.03
C ALA A 197 -16.85 11.53 -0.63
N PRO A 198 -16.71 10.43 -1.40
CA PRO A 198 -17.14 9.12 -0.93
C PRO A 198 -16.49 8.80 0.43
N PRO A 199 -17.26 8.29 1.41
CA PRO A 199 -16.69 7.82 2.67
C PRO A 199 -15.64 6.73 2.44
N ASN A 200 -14.56 6.77 3.21
CA ASN A 200 -13.53 5.72 3.21
C ASN A 200 -13.38 5.16 4.62
N PRO A 201 -14.29 4.28 5.06
CA PRO A 201 -14.27 3.71 6.42
C PRO A 201 -12.95 2.99 6.71
N TYR A 202 -12.32 2.35 5.73
CA TYR A 202 -11.00 1.75 5.93
C TYR A 202 -9.96 2.78 6.36
N LEU A 203 -9.92 3.96 5.74
CA LEU A 203 -8.98 5.01 6.15
C LEU A 203 -9.23 5.46 7.60
N THR A 204 -10.49 5.49 8.07
CA THR A 204 -10.83 5.78 9.47
C THR A 204 -10.27 4.71 10.41
N PHE A 205 -10.55 3.43 10.15
CA PHE A 205 -10.05 2.32 10.99
C PHE A 205 -8.53 2.19 10.95
N LEU A 206 -7.92 2.38 9.78
CA LEU A 206 -6.47 2.35 9.62
C LEU A 206 -5.82 3.53 10.32
N SER A 207 -6.39 4.74 10.22
CA SER A 207 -5.89 5.90 10.97
C SER A 207 -5.97 5.69 12.48
N TRP A 208 -7.04 5.05 12.97
CA TRP A 208 -7.10 4.62 14.37
C TRP A 208 -5.99 3.62 14.69
N ALA A 209 -5.79 2.58 13.88
CA ALA A 209 -4.76 1.58 14.12
C ALA A 209 -3.35 2.21 14.12
N ILE A 210 -3.08 3.16 13.23
CA ILE A 210 -1.83 3.90 13.17
C ILE A 210 -1.58 4.71 14.47
N ARG A 211 -2.62 5.37 15.01
CA ARG A 211 -2.53 6.09 16.29
C ARG A 211 -2.34 5.15 17.47
N ASN A 212 -3.25 4.19 17.60
CA ASN A 212 -3.32 3.27 18.74
C ASN A 212 -2.06 2.42 18.84
N LEU A 213 -1.49 2.01 17.70
CA LEU A 213 -0.29 1.20 17.64
C LEU A 213 0.99 2.03 17.52
N GLU A 214 0.95 3.36 17.68
CA GLU A 214 2.14 4.22 17.73
C GLU A 214 3.02 4.13 16.47
N TRP A 215 2.40 4.16 15.29
CA TRP A 215 3.09 4.12 13.99
C TRP A 215 3.10 5.50 13.33
N ALA A 216 4.26 5.94 12.84
CA ALA A 216 4.39 7.21 12.13
C ALA A 216 4.81 7.05 10.66
N GLY A 217 4.89 5.82 10.15
CA GLY A 217 5.26 5.52 8.77
C GLY A 217 6.54 4.70 8.63
N PRO A 218 6.79 4.19 7.42
CA PRO A 218 7.91 3.31 7.13
C PRO A 218 9.22 4.08 6.95
N SER A 219 10.32 3.41 7.29
CA SER A 219 11.68 3.91 7.17
C SER A 219 12.70 2.76 7.31
N PRO A 220 14.00 3.00 7.05
CA PRO A 220 15.04 2.02 7.35
C PRO A 220 14.99 1.48 8.79
N SER A 221 14.75 2.34 9.79
CA SER A 221 14.56 1.94 11.19
C SER A 221 13.43 0.93 11.37
N SER A 222 12.34 1.05 10.62
CA SER A 222 11.23 0.10 10.69
C SER A 222 11.49 -1.22 9.97
N ALA A 223 12.32 -1.21 8.93
CA ALA A 223 12.70 -2.41 8.18
C ALA A 223 13.72 -3.28 8.95
N ARG A 224 14.56 -2.67 9.79
CA ARG A 224 15.62 -3.34 10.56
C ARG A 224 15.14 -4.40 11.54
N GLY A 225 13.92 -4.26 12.07
CA GLY A 225 13.40 -5.15 13.11
C GLY A 225 13.25 -6.60 12.69
N GLY A 226 13.31 -6.90 11.38
CA GLY A 226 13.17 -8.25 10.84
C GLY A 226 11.85 -8.94 11.20
N ARG A 227 10.87 -8.20 11.78
CA ARG A 227 9.54 -8.72 12.10
C ARG A 227 8.79 -8.92 10.80
N PRO A 228 8.56 -10.18 10.37
CA PRO A 228 7.75 -10.42 9.17
C PRO A 228 6.29 -10.02 9.43
N SER A 229 5.86 -10.12 10.69
CA SER A 229 4.48 -10.01 11.12
C SER A 229 4.09 -8.58 11.52
N SER A 230 2.95 -8.12 11.00
CA SER A 230 2.22 -6.96 11.50
C SER A 230 1.47 -7.26 12.80
N HIS A 231 0.85 -6.22 13.38
CA HIS A 231 -0.04 -6.36 14.54
C HIS A 231 -1.27 -7.25 14.24
N HIS A 232 -1.82 -7.88 15.29
CA HIS A 232 -3.00 -8.75 15.22
C HIS A 232 -4.30 -8.06 14.78
N VAL A 233 -4.29 -6.72 14.64
CA VAL A 233 -5.38 -5.95 14.04
C VAL A 233 -5.47 -6.16 12.53
N LEU A 234 -4.35 -6.50 11.87
CA LEU A 234 -4.29 -6.69 10.41
C LEU A 234 -5.33 -7.70 9.90
N PRO A 235 -5.43 -8.95 10.41
CA PRO A 235 -6.46 -9.89 9.94
C PRO A 235 -7.89 -9.34 9.98
N ILE A 236 -8.25 -8.58 11.04
CA ILE A 236 -9.59 -7.98 11.17
C ILE A 236 -9.85 -7.00 10.04
N LEU A 237 -8.95 -6.03 9.87
CA LEU A 237 -9.13 -4.98 8.88
C LEU A 237 -8.99 -5.51 7.45
N MET A 238 -8.09 -6.47 7.23
CA MET A 238 -7.92 -7.14 5.93
C MET A 238 -9.20 -7.85 5.49
N HIS A 239 -9.80 -8.67 6.35
CA HIS A 239 -11.05 -9.37 6.02
C HIS A 239 -12.24 -8.44 5.74
N HIS A 240 -12.25 -7.27 6.39
CA HIS A 240 -13.34 -6.30 6.27
C HIS A 240 -13.15 -5.29 5.15
N PHE A 241 -11.92 -4.88 4.83
CA PHE A 241 -11.63 -3.78 3.90
C PHE A 241 -10.58 -4.09 2.82
N GLY A 242 -9.96 -5.27 2.84
CA GLY A 242 -8.92 -5.67 1.89
C GLY A 242 -7.51 -5.32 2.37
N CYS A 243 -6.49 -5.66 1.58
CA CYS A 243 -5.09 -5.66 2.04
C CYS A 243 -4.50 -4.27 2.29
N VAL A 244 -4.84 -3.27 1.44
CA VAL A 244 -4.25 -1.93 1.47
C VAL A 244 -5.35 -0.90 1.29
N CYS A 245 -5.28 0.20 2.04
CA CYS A 245 -6.29 1.25 1.99
C CYS A 245 -6.07 2.17 0.77
N PRO A 246 -7.07 2.33 -0.13
CA PRO A 246 -7.00 3.32 -1.20
C PRO A 246 -7.00 4.74 -0.62
N THR A 247 -6.29 5.65 -1.27
CA THR A 247 -6.24 7.08 -0.91
C THR A 247 -6.77 7.94 -2.04
N HIS A 248 -7.11 9.18 -1.71
CA HIS A 248 -7.47 10.21 -2.68
C HIS A 248 -6.44 10.37 -3.80
N GLU A 249 -5.14 10.44 -3.44
CA GLU A 249 -4.07 10.58 -4.43
C GLU A 249 -4.03 9.39 -5.38
N ALA A 250 -4.10 8.17 -4.86
CA ALA A 250 -4.07 6.95 -5.66
C ALA A 250 -5.30 6.79 -6.56
N LEU A 251 -6.50 7.04 -6.04
CA LEU A 251 -7.74 6.97 -6.82
C LEU A 251 -7.76 8.03 -7.95
N GLU A 252 -7.22 9.23 -7.68
CA GLU A 252 -7.10 10.27 -8.71
C GLU A 252 -6.07 9.93 -9.79
N ILE A 253 -4.90 9.37 -9.40
CA ILE A 253 -3.90 8.87 -10.34
C ILE A 253 -4.54 7.82 -11.25
N LEU A 254 -5.20 6.81 -10.69
CA LEU A 254 -5.83 5.73 -11.46
C LEU A 254 -6.89 6.25 -12.42
N ARG A 255 -7.76 7.16 -11.95
CA ARG A 255 -8.75 7.82 -12.80
C ARG A 255 -8.10 8.56 -13.98
N ALA A 256 -7.02 9.28 -13.72
CA ALA A 256 -6.34 10.07 -14.73
C ALA A 256 -5.63 9.21 -15.78
N VAL A 257 -4.87 8.19 -15.36
CA VAL A 257 -4.14 7.29 -16.27
C VAL A 257 -5.08 6.34 -17.04
N ALA A 258 -6.23 6.00 -16.46
CA ALA A 258 -7.29 5.28 -17.17
C ALA A 258 -7.85 6.11 -18.33
N GLY A 259 -7.99 7.42 -18.16
CA GLY A 259 -8.43 8.31 -19.23
C GLY A 259 -9.80 7.94 -19.81
N GLY A 260 -10.69 7.38 -18.98
CA GLY A 260 -12.01 6.89 -19.38
C GLY A 260 -12.07 5.41 -19.76
N ARG A 261 -10.93 4.72 -19.88
CA ARG A 261 -10.85 3.28 -20.13
C ARG A 261 -11.28 2.46 -18.92
N GLU A 262 -11.74 1.26 -19.17
CA GLU A 262 -12.01 0.28 -18.12
C GLU A 262 -10.76 0.04 -17.25
N ILE A 263 -10.97 -0.13 -15.94
CA ILE A 263 -9.97 -0.63 -14.99
C ILE A 263 -10.38 -2.07 -14.64
N ILE A 264 -9.55 -3.04 -14.97
CA ILE A 264 -9.74 -4.43 -14.56
C ILE A 264 -9.01 -4.62 -13.23
N ASP A 265 -9.76 -4.73 -12.14
CA ASP A 265 -9.24 -5.03 -10.79
C ASP A 265 -9.06 -6.54 -10.68
N MET A 266 -7.85 -7.00 -10.98
CA MET A 266 -7.52 -8.42 -11.12
C MET A 266 -6.94 -8.97 -9.82
N GLY A 267 -7.53 -10.04 -9.30
CA GLY A 267 -7.32 -10.47 -7.92
C GLY A 267 -8.01 -9.51 -6.94
N SER A 268 -9.21 -9.05 -7.28
CA SER A 268 -9.94 -8.01 -6.54
C SER A 268 -10.26 -8.36 -5.07
N GLY A 269 -10.13 -9.62 -4.66
CA GLY A 269 -10.39 -10.07 -3.31
C GLY A 269 -11.81 -9.77 -2.87
N ASN A 270 -11.97 -8.96 -1.82
CA ASN A 270 -13.29 -8.53 -1.37
C ASN A 270 -13.91 -7.37 -2.18
N GLY A 271 -13.18 -6.83 -3.16
CA GLY A 271 -13.65 -5.76 -4.04
C GLY A 271 -13.70 -4.36 -3.41
N TYR A 272 -13.01 -4.10 -2.29
CA TYR A 272 -13.00 -2.77 -1.68
C TYR A 272 -12.39 -1.70 -2.61
N TRP A 273 -11.30 -2.02 -3.32
CA TRP A 273 -10.70 -1.11 -4.31
C TRP A 273 -11.66 -0.84 -5.47
N THR A 274 -12.27 -1.90 -6.03
CA THR A 274 -13.35 -1.76 -7.02
C THR A 274 -14.46 -0.82 -6.53
N ARG A 275 -14.97 -1.02 -5.31
CA ARG A 275 -16.00 -0.17 -4.72
C ARG A 275 -15.56 1.29 -4.65
N MET A 276 -14.38 1.54 -4.08
CA MET A 276 -13.84 2.89 -3.91
C MET A 276 -13.60 3.59 -5.25
N LEU A 277 -13.11 2.88 -6.27
CA LEU A 277 -12.92 3.44 -7.62
C LEU A 277 -14.27 3.81 -8.27
N ARG A 278 -15.30 2.96 -8.17
CA ARG A 278 -16.64 3.24 -8.70
C ARG A 278 -17.25 4.49 -8.06
N ASP A 279 -17.23 4.56 -6.74
CA ASP A 279 -17.76 5.71 -6.00
C ASP A 279 -16.95 6.98 -6.30
N TYR A 280 -15.63 6.86 -6.43
CA TYR A 280 -14.75 7.98 -6.74
C TYR A 280 -14.94 8.49 -8.18
N HIS A 281 -15.15 7.60 -9.15
CA HIS A 281 -15.50 8.00 -10.51
C HIS A 281 -16.86 8.70 -10.56
N ALA A 282 -17.88 8.18 -9.87
CA ALA A 282 -19.18 8.85 -9.75
C ALA A 282 -19.03 10.22 -9.05
N PHE A 283 -18.15 10.33 -8.06
CA PHE A 283 -17.81 11.58 -7.40
C PHE A 283 -17.15 12.60 -8.35
N ARG A 284 -16.23 12.17 -9.22
CA ARG A 284 -15.55 13.02 -10.20
C ARG A 284 -16.34 13.26 -11.49
N ALA A 285 -17.40 12.50 -11.73
CA ALA A 285 -18.25 12.67 -12.90
C ALA A 285 -18.75 14.14 -12.98
N PRO A 286 -18.71 14.77 -14.16
CA PRO A 286 -19.22 16.12 -14.35
C PRO A 286 -20.67 16.19 -13.87
N SER A 287 -20.99 17.17 -13.01
CA SER A 287 -22.39 17.52 -12.75
C SER A 287 -22.98 17.94 -14.09
N SER A 288 -24.08 17.33 -14.52
CA SER A 288 -24.64 17.50 -15.86
C SER A 288 -24.92 18.98 -16.19
N ASN A 289 -23.94 19.67 -16.79
CA ASN A 289 -24.22 20.88 -17.56
C ASN A 289 -24.77 20.41 -18.90
N LYS A 290 -26.00 20.84 -19.22
CA LYS A 290 -26.84 20.39 -20.36
C LYS A 290 -26.20 20.51 -21.77
N THR A 291 -24.96 20.95 -21.90
CA THR A 291 -24.34 21.37 -23.17
C THR A 291 -23.11 20.58 -23.58
N LYS A 292 -22.60 19.62 -22.77
CA LYS A 292 -21.48 18.76 -23.16
C LYS A 292 -21.79 17.31 -22.81
N ALA A 293 -21.59 16.39 -23.76
CA ALA A 293 -21.75 14.97 -23.50
C ALA A 293 -20.87 14.59 -22.30
N PRO A 294 -21.41 13.90 -21.28
CA PRO A 294 -20.63 13.51 -20.13
C PRO A 294 -19.48 12.61 -20.59
N SER A 295 -18.27 12.88 -20.10
CA SER A 295 -17.16 11.93 -20.25
C SER A 295 -17.60 10.59 -19.66
N PRO A 296 -17.42 9.46 -20.36
CA PRO A 296 -17.80 8.16 -19.83
C PRO A 296 -17.06 7.90 -18.52
N ILE A 297 -17.82 7.51 -17.50
CA ILE A 297 -17.27 7.05 -16.22
C ILE A 297 -16.49 5.77 -16.52
N PRO A 298 -15.20 5.68 -16.16
CA PRO A 298 -14.44 4.47 -16.40
C PRO A 298 -15.10 3.29 -15.67
N LEU A 299 -15.39 2.23 -16.42
CA LEU A 299 -15.88 0.97 -15.88
C LEU A 299 -14.80 0.37 -14.98
N VAL A 300 -15.20 -0.23 -13.85
CA VAL A 300 -14.28 -0.97 -12.99
C VAL A 300 -14.79 -2.39 -12.88
N THR A 301 -14.01 -3.34 -13.37
CA THR A 301 -14.39 -4.76 -13.47
C THR A 301 -13.60 -5.60 -12.49
N PRO A 302 -14.22 -6.07 -11.39
CA PRO A 302 -13.59 -6.97 -10.44
C PRO A 302 -13.50 -8.39 -11.00
N VAL A 303 -12.29 -8.96 -10.99
CA VAL A 303 -12.04 -10.37 -11.34
C VAL A 303 -11.26 -11.00 -10.19
N ASP A 304 -11.67 -12.19 -9.75
CA ASP A 304 -10.98 -12.92 -8.69
C ASP A 304 -11.14 -14.43 -8.86
N SER A 305 -10.15 -15.22 -8.46
CA SER A 305 -10.23 -16.69 -8.53
C SER A 305 -11.05 -17.31 -7.39
N ALA A 306 -11.48 -16.51 -6.41
CA ALA A 306 -12.17 -16.90 -5.19
C ALA A 306 -11.39 -17.94 -4.35
N GLN A 307 -10.06 -17.99 -4.49
CA GLN A 307 -9.20 -18.87 -3.69
C GLN A 307 -9.11 -18.43 -2.22
N SER A 308 -9.27 -17.13 -1.96
CA SER A 308 -9.27 -16.57 -0.61
C SER A 308 -10.69 -16.33 -0.12
N SER A 309 -10.97 -16.74 1.12
CA SER A 309 -12.23 -16.41 1.80
C SER A 309 -12.14 -15.07 2.52
N TRP A 310 -13.13 -14.21 2.32
CA TRP A 310 -13.24 -12.91 2.97
C TRP A 310 -14.45 -12.87 3.90
N ARG A 311 -14.37 -12.11 4.99
CA ARG A 311 -15.51 -11.92 5.90
C ARG A 311 -16.56 -11.01 5.27
N THR A 312 -16.10 -10.01 4.54
CA THR A 312 -16.92 -9.01 3.88
C THR A 312 -16.59 -9.01 2.39
N THR A 313 -17.59 -8.77 1.55
CA THR A 313 -17.48 -8.48 0.12
C THR A 313 -18.17 -7.13 -0.13
N TRP A 314 -17.57 -6.26 -0.92
CA TRP A 314 -18.05 -4.89 -1.15
C TRP A 314 -18.78 -4.69 -2.48
N VAL A 315 -18.65 -5.64 -3.39
CA VAL A 315 -19.29 -5.65 -4.70
C VAL A 315 -19.86 -7.03 -4.99
N SER A 316 -21.07 -7.09 -5.53
CA SER A 316 -21.76 -8.37 -5.78
C SER A 316 -21.45 -9.00 -7.14
N ASP A 317 -20.73 -8.28 -7.99
CA ASP A 317 -20.54 -8.58 -9.40
C ASP A 317 -19.08 -8.97 -9.73
N THR A 318 -18.32 -9.45 -8.74
CA THR A 318 -17.01 -10.06 -8.99
C THR A 318 -17.12 -11.24 -9.94
N LEU A 319 -16.38 -11.18 -11.05
CA LEU A 319 -16.28 -12.28 -12.00
C LEU A 319 -15.32 -13.32 -11.44
N THR A 320 -15.83 -14.53 -11.17
CA THR A 320 -14.99 -15.64 -10.71
C THR A 320 -14.28 -16.28 -11.89
N ALA A 321 -12.98 -16.01 -12.04
CA ALA A 321 -12.16 -16.54 -13.14
C ALA A 321 -10.68 -16.64 -12.75
N ASP A 322 -9.94 -17.51 -13.45
CA ASP A 322 -8.48 -17.42 -13.48
C ASP A 322 -8.06 -16.16 -14.25
N GLY A 323 -7.10 -15.41 -13.72
CA GLY A 323 -6.73 -14.12 -14.29
C GLY A 323 -6.06 -14.21 -15.66
N VAL A 324 -5.18 -15.21 -15.87
CA VAL A 324 -4.47 -15.40 -17.15
C VAL A 324 -5.48 -15.79 -18.22
N THR A 325 -6.33 -16.76 -17.92
CA THR A 325 -7.40 -17.21 -18.81
C THR A 325 -8.37 -16.07 -19.12
N TYR A 326 -8.79 -15.28 -18.11
CA TYR A 326 -9.66 -14.14 -18.33
C TYR A 326 -9.05 -13.11 -19.29
N LEU A 327 -7.79 -12.73 -19.07
CA LEU A 327 -7.10 -11.78 -19.95
C LEU A 327 -6.98 -12.30 -21.38
N ARG A 328 -6.50 -13.54 -21.57
CA ARG A 328 -6.24 -14.10 -22.90
C ARG A 328 -7.51 -14.45 -23.66
N GLU A 329 -8.43 -15.17 -23.02
CA GLU A 329 -9.56 -15.80 -23.71
C GLU A 329 -10.84 -14.96 -23.64
N THR A 330 -11.07 -14.25 -22.53
CA THR A 330 -12.28 -13.44 -22.37
C THR A 330 -12.08 -12.00 -22.85
N ARG A 331 -10.89 -11.43 -22.62
CA ARG A 331 -10.57 -10.04 -22.95
C ARG A 331 -9.60 -9.86 -24.11
N SER A 332 -9.16 -10.94 -24.74
CA SER A 332 -8.24 -10.89 -25.90
C SER A 332 -7.02 -10.00 -25.65
N GLY A 333 -6.38 -10.16 -24.48
CA GLY A 333 -5.24 -9.38 -24.01
C GLY A 333 -5.59 -8.06 -23.33
N ALA A 334 -6.87 -7.66 -23.27
CA ALA A 334 -7.36 -6.45 -22.61
C ALA A 334 -6.66 -5.14 -23.06
N LYS A 335 -6.39 -5.02 -24.36
CA LYS A 335 -5.64 -3.89 -24.98
C LYS A 335 -6.21 -2.51 -24.69
N ASP A 336 -7.51 -2.44 -24.43
CA ASP A 336 -8.30 -1.24 -24.24
C ASP A 336 -8.54 -0.87 -22.77
N ALA A 337 -7.99 -1.64 -21.83
CA ALA A 337 -8.18 -1.44 -20.38
C ALA A 337 -6.90 -0.97 -19.69
N VAL A 338 -7.02 -0.63 -18.41
CA VAL A 338 -5.93 -0.57 -17.43
C VAL A 338 -6.00 -1.82 -16.58
N LEU A 339 -4.87 -2.51 -16.42
CA LEU A 339 -4.75 -3.63 -15.48
C LEU A 339 -4.38 -3.10 -14.10
N LEU A 340 -5.20 -3.39 -13.09
CA LEU A 340 -4.92 -3.08 -11.69
C LEU A 340 -4.69 -4.39 -10.93
N LEU A 341 -3.53 -4.50 -10.27
CA LEU A 341 -3.19 -5.60 -9.38
C LEU A 341 -3.09 -5.06 -7.95
N VAL A 342 -3.99 -5.48 -7.07
CA VAL A 342 -3.95 -5.06 -5.66
C VAL A 342 -3.42 -6.20 -4.80
N TYR A 343 -2.29 -5.94 -4.14
CA TYR A 343 -1.61 -6.85 -3.23
C TYR A 343 -1.33 -8.23 -3.84
N PRO A 344 -0.68 -8.29 -5.01
CA PRO A 344 -0.45 -9.55 -5.71
C PRO A 344 0.32 -10.52 -4.82
N ILE A 345 -0.06 -11.80 -4.85
CA ILE A 345 0.58 -12.83 -4.04
C ILE A 345 2.03 -13.08 -4.51
N VAL A 346 2.89 -13.42 -3.56
CA VAL A 346 4.31 -13.74 -3.85
C VAL A 346 4.47 -15.07 -4.58
N GLY A 347 3.66 -16.10 -4.28
CA GLY A 347 3.88 -17.45 -4.82
C GLY A 347 5.20 -18.10 -4.37
N GLY A 348 5.44 -19.37 -4.72
CA GLY A 348 6.70 -20.06 -4.40
C GLY A 348 6.93 -20.37 -2.91
N GLY A 349 5.89 -20.22 -2.09
CA GLY A 349 5.89 -20.50 -0.64
C GLY A 349 4.88 -21.58 -0.25
N VAL A 350 4.35 -21.52 0.97
CA VAL A 350 3.34 -22.48 1.48
C VAL A 350 2.07 -22.51 0.62
N ALA A 351 1.75 -21.40 -0.04
CA ALA A 351 0.62 -21.28 -0.96
C ALA A 351 0.85 -21.94 -2.34
N GLY A 352 2.05 -22.50 -2.60
CA GLY A 352 2.41 -23.12 -3.88
C GLY A 352 2.74 -22.10 -4.99
N GLY A 353 2.84 -22.60 -6.23
CA GLY A 353 3.20 -21.82 -7.42
C GLY A 353 4.70 -21.49 -7.52
N SER A 354 5.07 -20.69 -8.52
CA SER A 354 6.40 -20.09 -8.63
C SER A 354 6.42 -18.72 -7.95
N GLU A 355 7.59 -18.31 -7.45
CA GLU A 355 7.78 -16.95 -6.95
C GLU A 355 7.44 -15.93 -8.05
N GLY A 356 6.67 -14.91 -7.70
CA GLY A 356 6.00 -13.92 -8.56
C GLY A 356 5.21 -14.49 -9.72
N GLY A 357 4.78 -15.76 -9.65
CA GLY A 357 4.09 -16.43 -10.75
C GLY A 357 2.79 -15.74 -11.17
N PHE A 358 2.03 -15.22 -10.20
CA PHE A 358 0.81 -14.44 -10.49
C PHE A 358 1.15 -13.15 -11.25
N THR A 359 2.04 -12.31 -10.70
CA THR A 359 2.43 -11.04 -11.33
C THR A 359 3.01 -11.24 -12.73
N ARG A 360 3.93 -12.21 -12.90
CA ARG A 360 4.51 -12.54 -14.22
C ARG A 360 3.45 -13.00 -15.20
N GLY A 361 2.60 -13.96 -14.79
CA GLY A 361 1.52 -14.46 -15.63
C GLY A 361 0.54 -13.38 -16.06
N MET A 362 0.22 -12.41 -15.19
CA MET A 362 -0.63 -11.26 -15.55
C MET A 362 0.03 -10.38 -16.60
N LEU A 363 1.31 -10.03 -16.44
CA LEU A 363 2.03 -9.19 -17.40
C LEU A 363 2.20 -9.90 -18.75
N ASP A 364 2.52 -11.20 -18.75
CA ASP A 364 2.64 -12.03 -19.96
C ASP A 364 1.30 -12.23 -20.70
N ALA A 365 0.17 -12.09 -20.00
CA ALA A 365 -1.17 -12.24 -20.58
C ALA A 365 -1.79 -10.91 -21.02
N TYR A 366 -1.19 -9.80 -20.62
CA TYR A 366 -1.73 -8.46 -20.82
C TYR A 366 -1.09 -7.78 -22.01
N ASP A 367 -1.89 -7.43 -23.01
CA ASP A 367 -1.49 -6.71 -24.22
C ASP A 367 -1.75 -5.19 -24.11
N GLY A 368 -2.36 -4.72 -23.01
CA GLY A 368 -2.63 -3.30 -22.81
C GLY A 368 -1.38 -2.48 -22.47
N ASP A 369 -1.56 -1.17 -22.32
CA ASP A 369 -0.44 -0.21 -22.27
C ASP A 369 -0.19 0.40 -20.90
N THR A 370 -1.04 0.11 -19.91
CA THR A 370 -0.99 0.72 -18.58
C THR A 370 -1.26 -0.34 -17.53
N VAL A 371 -0.33 -0.53 -16.60
CA VAL A 371 -0.50 -1.40 -15.44
C VAL A 371 -0.31 -0.60 -14.18
N ALA A 372 -1.20 -0.81 -13.21
CA ALA A 372 -1.10 -0.29 -11.87
C ALA A 372 -0.95 -1.45 -10.89
N VAL A 373 -0.01 -1.32 -9.96
CA VAL A 373 0.22 -2.31 -8.91
C VAL A 373 0.18 -1.61 -7.56
N VAL A 374 -0.63 -2.12 -6.65
CA VAL A 374 -0.68 -1.69 -5.26
C VAL A 374 -0.04 -2.77 -4.42
N GLY A 375 1.00 -2.47 -3.66
CA GLY A 375 1.68 -3.47 -2.84
C GLY A 375 2.84 -2.89 -2.06
N THR A 376 3.64 -3.78 -1.50
CA THR A 376 4.76 -3.42 -0.64
C THR A 376 5.89 -2.76 -1.43
N GLN A 377 6.45 -1.68 -0.89
CA GLN A 377 7.59 -0.95 -1.46
C GLN A 377 8.91 -1.18 -0.72
N ASN A 378 8.96 -2.22 0.11
CA ASN A 378 10.16 -2.73 0.76
C ASN A 378 10.37 -4.22 0.49
N HIS A 379 11.52 -4.74 0.90
CA HIS A 379 11.96 -6.12 0.68
C HIS A 379 11.43 -7.09 1.75
N ASN A 380 10.25 -6.85 2.31
CA ASN A 380 9.70 -7.71 3.37
C ASN A 380 9.03 -8.99 2.85
N GLY A 381 8.91 -9.14 1.53
CA GLY A 381 8.38 -10.33 0.88
C GLY A 381 6.88 -10.56 1.07
N TYR A 382 6.08 -9.50 1.26
CA TYR A 382 4.63 -9.65 1.45
C TYR A 382 3.82 -9.63 0.15
N THR A 383 4.31 -8.97 -0.91
CA THR A 383 3.57 -8.86 -2.17
C THR A 383 4.51 -9.02 -3.36
N GLY A 384 4.01 -9.66 -4.42
CA GLY A 384 4.67 -9.84 -5.71
C GLY A 384 5.89 -10.76 -5.65
N PHE A 385 6.91 -10.40 -4.89
CA PHE A 385 8.22 -11.06 -4.85
C PHE A 385 8.75 -11.11 -3.41
N ARG A 386 9.66 -12.05 -3.13
CA ARG A 386 10.18 -12.26 -1.78
C ARG A 386 11.18 -11.19 -1.36
N ASP A 387 12.06 -10.81 -2.27
CA ASP A 387 13.26 -10.01 -2.00
C ASP A 387 13.45 -8.88 -3.01
N MET A 388 12.36 -8.43 -3.64
CA MET A 388 12.39 -7.43 -4.71
C MET A 388 11.11 -6.59 -4.69
N THR A 389 11.25 -5.29 -4.89
CA THR A 389 10.09 -4.39 -5.02
C THR A 389 9.53 -4.41 -6.45
N MET A 390 8.28 -3.96 -6.62
CA MET A 390 7.67 -3.93 -7.96
C MET A 390 8.44 -3.06 -8.95
N ASP A 391 9.01 -1.93 -8.51
CA ASP A 391 9.81 -1.07 -9.38
C ASP A 391 11.17 -1.67 -9.75
N GLU A 392 11.83 -2.38 -8.84
CA GLU A 392 13.06 -3.13 -9.15
C GLU A 392 12.78 -4.25 -10.16
N PHE A 393 11.67 -4.97 -9.99
CA PHE A 393 11.23 -6.00 -10.92
C PHE A 393 10.94 -5.44 -12.32
N MET A 394 10.14 -4.39 -12.41
CA MET A 394 9.79 -3.78 -13.70
C MET A 394 11.00 -3.20 -14.40
N GLU A 395 11.92 -2.56 -13.68
CA GLU A 395 13.17 -2.06 -14.24
C GLU A 395 14.02 -3.20 -14.80
N ARG A 396 14.23 -4.26 -14.00
CA ARG A 396 15.12 -5.36 -14.35
C ARG A 396 14.62 -6.21 -15.51
N GLU A 397 13.33 -6.53 -15.53
CA GLU A 397 12.75 -7.50 -16.47
C GLU A 397 12.08 -6.81 -17.67
N TYR A 398 11.67 -5.55 -17.52
CA TYR A 398 10.79 -4.84 -18.46
C TYR A 398 11.23 -3.39 -18.75
N GLY A 399 12.41 -2.95 -18.29
CA GLY A 399 12.86 -1.56 -18.37
C GLY A 399 12.97 -0.99 -19.79
N ASP A 400 13.18 -1.85 -20.79
CA ASP A 400 13.22 -1.45 -22.21
C ASP A 400 11.83 -1.15 -22.80
N GLU A 401 10.76 -1.62 -22.17
CA GLU A 401 9.39 -1.52 -22.69
C GLU A 401 8.47 -0.67 -21.80
N TRP A 402 8.61 -0.80 -20.49
CA TRP A 402 7.71 -0.21 -19.51
C TRP A 402 8.38 0.93 -18.75
N VAL A 403 7.75 2.10 -18.79
CA VAL A 403 8.20 3.30 -18.07
C VAL A 403 7.37 3.47 -16.80
N LYS A 404 8.03 3.57 -15.64
CA LYS A 404 7.38 3.97 -14.40
C LYS A 404 6.88 5.41 -14.53
N VAL A 405 5.58 5.64 -14.40
CA VAL A 405 4.97 6.98 -14.51
C VAL A 405 4.51 7.55 -13.18
N ALA A 406 4.25 6.69 -12.19
CA ALA A 406 3.92 7.10 -10.84
C ALA A 406 4.37 6.06 -9.81
N GLN A 407 4.80 6.54 -8.65
CA GLN A 407 4.97 5.79 -7.41
C GLN A 407 4.57 6.71 -6.26
N VAL A 408 3.50 6.40 -5.54
CA VAL A 408 3.05 7.21 -4.40
C VAL A 408 2.83 6.34 -3.16
N PRO A 409 3.19 6.85 -1.96
CA PRO A 409 2.99 6.09 -0.74
C PRO A 409 1.50 5.94 -0.41
N LEU A 410 1.16 4.83 0.21
CA LEU A 410 -0.16 4.55 0.78
C LEU A 410 -0.03 4.44 2.31
N PRO A 411 -1.11 4.72 3.07
CA PRO A 411 -1.12 4.50 4.50
C PRO A 411 -0.89 3.01 4.73
N SER A 412 0.19 2.71 5.43
CA SER A 412 0.62 1.33 5.64
C SER A 412 0.13 0.86 7.00
N PHE A 413 -0.21 -0.43 7.12
CA PHE A 413 -0.33 -1.03 8.44
C PHE A 413 0.97 -0.83 9.22
N PRO A 414 0.91 -0.70 10.55
CA PRO A 414 2.11 -0.68 11.37
C PRO A 414 3.04 -1.85 11.05
N GLY A 415 4.31 -1.54 10.76
CA GLY A 415 5.32 -2.50 10.31
C GLY A 415 5.27 -2.86 8.82
N LYS A 416 4.41 -2.22 8.02
CA LYS A 416 4.34 -2.37 6.56
C LYS A 416 4.79 -1.10 5.85
N ASP A 417 4.93 -1.21 4.54
CA ASP A 417 5.35 -0.13 3.67
C ASP A 417 4.72 -0.32 2.29
N GLU A 418 3.65 0.42 2.02
CA GLU A 418 2.76 0.19 0.88
C GLU A 418 2.80 1.38 -0.09
N ALA A 419 2.71 1.08 -1.39
CA ALA A 419 2.67 2.09 -2.44
C ALA A 419 1.73 1.69 -3.58
N LEU A 420 1.28 2.71 -4.34
CA LEU A 420 0.78 2.55 -5.70
C LEU A 420 1.94 2.78 -6.67
N TYR A 421 2.14 1.83 -7.57
CA TYR A 421 3.00 1.93 -8.75
C TYR A 421 2.14 2.00 -10.01
N VAL A 422 2.55 2.81 -10.99
CA VAL A 422 1.93 2.83 -12.32
C VAL A 422 3.02 2.82 -13.37
N PHE A 423 2.89 1.94 -14.35
CA PHE A 423 3.78 1.80 -15.49
C PHE A 423 2.99 1.92 -16.79
N GLN A 424 3.62 2.51 -17.81
CA GLN A 424 3.06 2.63 -19.14
C GLN A 424 4.07 2.19 -20.20
N ARG A 425 3.58 1.61 -21.30
CA ARG A 425 4.39 1.25 -22.47
C ARG A 425 3.82 1.82 -23.75
N GLY A 426 4.58 1.72 -24.83
CA GLY A 426 4.15 2.12 -26.17
C GLY A 426 3.76 3.60 -26.26
N PRO A 427 2.74 3.97 -27.05
CA PRO A 427 2.38 5.37 -27.29
C PRO A 427 1.95 6.17 -26.04
N ARG A 428 1.62 5.52 -24.92
CA ARG A 428 1.30 6.19 -23.66
C ARG A 428 2.49 6.40 -22.75
N ALA A 429 3.57 5.63 -22.95
CA ALA A 429 4.78 5.85 -22.19
C ALA A 429 5.30 7.26 -22.49
N PRO A 430 5.58 8.08 -21.46
CA PRO A 430 6.19 9.37 -21.69
C PRO A 430 7.58 9.18 -22.31
N LEU A 431 7.94 10.05 -23.24
CA LEU A 431 9.29 10.08 -23.80
C LEU A 431 10.33 10.29 -22.69
N PRO A 432 11.55 9.71 -22.82
CA PRO A 432 12.64 9.97 -21.91
C PRO A 432 12.84 11.47 -21.71
N VAL A 433 13.04 11.88 -20.47
CA VAL A 433 13.40 13.27 -20.18
C VAL A 433 14.80 13.47 -20.74
N GLU A 434 14.95 14.30 -21.79
CA GLU A 434 16.28 14.71 -22.24
C GLU A 434 17.00 15.35 -21.05
N GLU A 435 18.05 14.70 -20.55
CA GLU A 435 18.99 15.35 -19.65
C GLU A 435 19.58 16.51 -20.43
N ASN A 436 19.14 17.73 -20.12
CA ASN A 436 19.78 18.94 -20.61
C ASN A 436 21.26 18.83 -20.21
N GLN A 437 22.10 18.50 -21.20
CA GLN A 437 23.54 18.55 -21.08
C GLN A 437 23.88 19.92 -20.50
N THR A 438 24.34 19.91 -19.26
CA THR A 438 24.94 21.06 -18.62
C THR A 438 26.15 21.41 -19.48
N LYS A 439 25.98 22.42 -20.35
CA LYS A 439 27.11 23.04 -21.04
C LYS A 439 28.12 23.41 -19.95
N PRO A 440 29.38 22.95 -20.04
CA PRO A 440 30.40 23.39 -19.11
C PRO A 440 30.52 24.92 -19.19
N PRO A 441 30.78 25.60 -18.07
CA PRO A 441 30.94 27.05 -18.07
C PRO A 441 32.04 27.42 -19.06
N ASN A 442 31.71 28.31 -19.99
CA ASN A 442 32.65 28.87 -20.96
C ASN A 442 33.98 29.20 -20.28
N SER A 443 35.04 28.55 -20.74
CA SER A 443 36.41 28.98 -20.50
C SER A 443 36.53 30.45 -20.91
N ILE A 444 36.87 31.29 -19.96
CA ILE A 444 37.26 32.69 -20.20
C ILE A 444 38.43 32.66 -21.18
N GLY A 445 38.17 33.12 -22.41
CA GLY A 445 39.20 33.31 -23.42
C GLY A 445 40.15 34.41 -22.97
N GLN A 446 41.37 34.03 -22.60
CA GLN A 446 42.53 34.89 -22.77
C GLN A 446 42.84 34.99 -24.26
N SER A 447 42.94 36.22 -24.75
CA SER A 447 43.87 36.70 -25.79
C SER A 447 43.17 37.67 -26.75
N ARG A 448 43.35 38.97 -26.50
CA ARG A 448 43.54 39.98 -27.56
C ARG A 448 44.11 41.25 -26.94
N GLU A 449 45.41 41.18 -26.62
CA GLU A 449 46.31 42.30 -26.88
C GLU A 449 46.88 42.08 -28.28
N GLU A 450 46.60 42.99 -29.21
CA GLU A 450 47.64 43.68 -29.98
C GLU A 450 47.01 44.71 -30.93
N ASN A 451 47.70 45.84 -31.00
CA ASN A 451 47.30 47.12 -31.59
C ASN A 451 47.20 47.08 -33.12
N THR A 452 46.26 47.84 -33.68
CA THR A 452 46.53 48.98 -34.59
C THR A 452 45.27 49.80 -34.84
#